data_AF-A0A2E0HFJ5-F1
#
_entry.id   AF-A0A2E0HFJ5-F1
#
_cell.length_a   1.000
_cell.length_b   1.000
_cell.length_c   1.000
_cell.angle_alpha   90.00
_cell.angle_beta   90.00
_cell.angle_gamma   90.00
#
_symmetry.space_group_name_H-M   'P 1'
#
loop_
_entity.id
_entity.type
_entity.pdbx_description
1 polymer ?
#
loop_
_entity_poly.entity_id
_entity_poly.type
_entity_poly.pdbx_seq_one_letter_code
_entity_poly.pdbx_strand_id
1 'polypeptide(L)'
;MSGYSDVSQVDGLMAEDDAYVKAFMAAFYDESVAARISVNESVVILVAEMLDQASDCTEWLSYIPKPVARVGVKPGLKWALKQVRRIGQQLLNDSGNRIAFACKKAIATGYRQRLEMAAAGLM
;
A
#
# COMPACT_ATOMS: atom_id res chain seq x y z
N MET A 1 -17.06 26.69 17.84
CA MET A 1 -17.14 25.98 16.55
C MET A 1 -16.14 24.84 16.62
N SER A 2 -16.63 23.60 16.60
CA SER A 2 -15.86 22.34 16.49
C SER A 2 -14.79 22.45 15.41
N GLY A 3 -13.59 21.89 15.50
CA GLY A 3 -13.14 20.72 16.25
C GLY A 3 -12.34 19.85 15.27
N TYR A 4 -11.34 19.15 15.80
CA TYR A 4 -10.58 18.03 15.21
C TYR A 4 -9.21 18.33 14.57
N SER A 5 -8.22 18.00 15.39
CA SER A 5 -6.78 17.78 15.19
C SER A 5 -6.46 16.71 14.14
N ASP A 6 -5.72 17.06 13.09
CA ASP A 6 -5.35 16.12 12.01
C ASP A 6 -3.85 16.18 11.67
N VAL A 7 -3.00 15.87 12.66
CA VAL A 7 -1.57 15.59 12.43
C VAL A 7 -1.12 14.31 13.15
N SER A 8 -1.85 13.88 14.19
CA SER A 8 -1.52 12.71 15.04
C SER A 8 -2.12 11.38 14.56
N GLN A 9 -3.04 11.36 13.59
CA GLN A 9 -3.68 10.12 13.11
C GLN A 9 -2.88 9.35 12.05
N VAL A 10 -1.77 9.89 11.55
CA VAL A 10 -0.90 9.21 10.56
C VAL A 10 0.30 8.51 11.23
N ASP A 11 0.34 8.49 12.56
CA ASP A 11 1.51 8.03 13.31
C ASP A 11 1.45 6.54 13.69
N GLY A 12 0.35 5.84 13.37
CA GLY A 12 0.17 4.41 13.66
C GLY A 12 -0.86 3.71 12.78
N LEU A 13 -0.73 2.39 12.72
CA LEU A 13 -1.63 1.49 11.98
C LEU A 13 -3.02 1.48 12.63
N MET A 14 -4.06 1.71 11.83
CA MET A 14 -5.46 1.68 12.25
C MET A 14 -6.18 0.46 11.67
N ALA A 15 -7.31 0.07 12.27
CA ALA A 15 -8.09 -1.08 11.80
C ALA A 15 -8.55 -0.94 10.34
N GLU A 16 -8.84 0.29 9.89
CA GLU A 16 -9.24 0.59 8.51
C GLU A 16 -8.12 0.33 7.49
N ASP A 17 -6.85 0.42 7.93
CA ASP A 17 -5.70 0.18 7.06
C ASP A 17 -5.63 -1.29 6.60
N ASP A 18 -6.20 -2.22 7.37
CA ASP A 18 -6.33 -3.63 6.98
C ASP A 18 -7.17 -3.79 5.70
N ALA A 19 -8.31 -3.09 5.61
CA ALA A 19 -9.17 -3.14 4.44
C ALA A 19 -8.49 -2.53 3.20
N TYR A 20 -7.76 -1.43 3.38
CA TYR A 20 -7.00 -0.78 2.31
C TYR A 20 -5.88 -1.68 1.79
N VAL A 21 -5.11 -2.31 2.69
CA VAL A 21 -4.07 -3.26 2.31
C VAL A 21 -4.67 -4.47 1.61
N LYS A 22 -5.78 -5.03 2.11
CA LYS A 22 -6.43 -6.19 1.48
C LYS A 22 -6.96 -5.89 0.08
N ALA A 23 -7.57 -4.72 -0.13
CA ALA A 23 -8.00 -4.27 -1.45
C ALA A 23 -6.81 -4.21 -2.43
N PHE A 24 -5.68 -3.67 -1.96
CA PHE A 24 -4.45 -3.65 -2.75
C PHE A 24 -3.92 -5.05 -3.06
N MET A 25 -3.85 -5.93 -2.06
CA MET A 25 -3.39 -7.30 -2.21
C MET A 25 -4.27 -8.10 -3.18
N ALA A 26 -5.58 -7.89 -3.15
CA ALA A 26 -6.52 -8.49 -4.10
C ALA A 26 -6.29 -7.97 -5.52
N ALA A 27 -6.03 -6.66 -5.66
CA ALA A 27 -5.70 -6.05 -6.94
C ALA A 27 -4.36 -6.58 -7.51
N PHE A 28 -3.36 -6.88 -6.68
CA PHE A 28 -2.02 -7.34 -7.11
C PHE A 28 -1.83 -8.85 -7.22
N TYR A 29 -2.61 -9.64 -6.50
CA TYR A 29 -2.54 -11.09 -6.55
C TYR A 29 -3.93 -11.64 -6.85
N ASP A 30 -4.77 -11.77 -5.83
CA ASP A 30 -6.19 -12.13 -5.87
C ASP A 30 -6.75 -12.10 -4.44
N GLU A 31 -8.07 -12.30 -4.31
CA GLU A 31 -8.76 -12.36 -3.01
C GLU A 31 -8.23 -13.45 -2.07
N SER A 32 -7.72 -14.56 -2.62
CA SER A 32 -7.23 -15.68 -1.82
C SER A 32 -5.93 -15.34 -1.09
N VAL A 33 -5.06 -14.58 -1.75
CA VAL A 33 -3.82 -14.07 -1.15
C VAL A 33 -4.15 -12.94 -0.17
N ALA A 34 -5.04 -12.02 -0.54
CA ALA A 34 -5.45 -10.92 0.32
C ALA A 34 -6.01 -11.40 1.66
N ALA A 35 -6.87 -12.44 1.65
CA ALA A 35 -7.46 -12.99 2.86
C ALA A 35 -6.46 -13.65 3.82
N ARG A 36 -5.27 -14.03 3.34
CA ARG A 36 -4.26 -14.76 4.13
C ARG A 36 -3.18 -13.87 4.72
N ILE A 37 -3.06 -12.63 4.27
CA ILE A 37 -2.06 -11.70 4.81
C ILE A 37 -2.55 -11.13 6.15
N SER A 38 -1.71 -11.28 7.17
CA SER A 38 -1.83 -10.51 8.41
C SER A 38 -1.19 -9.14 8.21
N VAL A 39 -1.97 -8.07 8.40
CA VAL A 39 -1.50 -6.70 8.18
C VAL A 39 -0.80 -6.18 9.43
N ASN A 40 0.44 -5.73 9.24
CA ASN A 40 1.25 -5.05 10.25
C ASN A 40 2.06 -3.92 9.59
N GLU A 41 2.85 -3.19 10.38
CA GLU A 41 3.63 -2.04 9.89
C GLU A 41 4.58 -2.41 8.75
N SER A 42 5.28 -3.54 8.85
CA SER A 42 6.18 -4.04 7.81
C SER A 42 5.43 -4.34 6.51
N VAL A 43 4.24 -4.93 6.59
CA VAL A 43 3.37 -5.15 5.42
C VAL A 43 2.92 -3.83 4.80
N VAL A 44 2.52 -2.84 5.62
CA VAL A 44 2.12 -1.52 5.12
C VAL A 44 3.27 -0.82 4.38
N ILE A 45 4.49 -0.90 4.92
CA ILE A 45 5.68 -0.35 4.27
C ILE A 45 5.92 -1.02 2.91
N LEU A 46 5.87 -2.36 2.85
CA LEU A 46 6.07 -3.10 1.60
C LEU A 46 4.99 -2.78 0.55
N VAL A 47 3.74 -2.66 0.97
CA VAL A 47 2.63 -2.28 0.09
C VAL A 47 2.85 -0.87 -0.48
N ALA A 48 3.31 0.07 0.36
CA ALA A 48 3.63 1.41 -0.10
C ALA A 48 4.83 1.46 -1.06
N GLU A 49 5.85 0.62 -0.87
CA GLU A 49 6.95 0.44 -1.84
C GLU A 49 6.43 -0.10 -3.18
N MET A 50 5.53 -1.10 -3.15
CA MET A 50 4.92 -1.64 -4.37
C MET A 50 4.08 -0.59 -5.10
N LEU A 51 3.34 0.24 -4.36
CA LEU A 51 2.56 1.36 -4.90
C LEU A 51 3.44 2.38 -5.61
N ASP A 52 4.57 2.73 -5.01
CA ASP A 52 5.54 3.66 -5.61
C ASP A 52 6.10 3.10 -6.92
N GLN A 53 6.49 1.82 -6.94
CA GLN A 53 6.95 1.17 -8.18
C GLN A 53 5.85 1.07 -9.24
N ALA A 54 4.61 0.85 -8.82
CA ALA A 54 3.48 0.75 -9.74
C ALA A 54 3.07 2.12 -10.31
N SER A 55 3.40 3.23 -9.63
CA SER A 55 3.14 4.60 -10.11
C SER A 55 3.80 4.90 -11.46
N ASP A 56 4.89 4.23 -11.78
CA ASP A 56 5.58 4.36 -13.07
C ASP A 56 4.88 3.62 -14.22
N CYS A 57 3.87 2.80 -13.92
CA CYS A 57 3.24 1.91 -14.89
C CYS A 57 1.79 2.23 -15.22
N THR A 58 1.06 2.94 -14.36
CA THR A 58 -0.35 3.25 -14.60
C THR A 58 -0.60 4.74 -14.44
N GLU A 59 -1.22 5.33 -15.47
CA GLU A 59 -1.56 6.76 -15.53
C GLU A 59 -2.39 7.20 -14.31
N TRP A 60 -3.19 6.31 -13.73
CA TRP A 60 -3.98 6.58 -12.53
C TRP A 60 -3.17 6.57 -11.22
N LEU A 61 -2.03 5.87 -11.15
CA LEU A 61 -1.12 5.89 -9.99
C LEU A 61 -0.10 7.03 -10.08
N SER A 62 -0.03 7.77 -11.20
CA SER A 62 0.81 8.96 -11.36
C SER A 62 0.49 10.07 -10.33
N TYR A 63 -0.68 10.00 -9.70
CA TYR A 63 -1.10 10.90 -8.63
C TYR A 63 -0.51 10.57 -7.25
N ILE A 64 0.17 9.42 -7.08
CA ILE A 64 0.92 9.11 -5.86
C ILE A 64 2.05 10.14 -5.73
N PRO A 65 2.10 10.95 -4.66
CA PRO A 65 3.20 11.86 -4.45
C PRO A 65 4.42 11.02 -4.15
N LYS A 66 5.37 10.98 -5.09
CA LYS A 66 6.66 10.34 -4.88
C LYS A 66 7.31 10.94 -3.65
N PRO A 67 7.89 10.12 -2.76
CA PRO A 67 8.55 10.65 -1.59
C PRO A 67 9.67 11.59 -2.05
N VAL A 68 9.70 12.82 -1.53
CA VAL A 68 10.85 13.72 -1.69
C VAL A 68 11.96 13.23 -0.76
N ALA A 69 12.41 12.00 -0.95
CA ALA A 69 13.47 11.42 -0.15
C ALA A 69 14.81 11.94 -0.67
N ARG A 70 15.70 12.35 0.24
CA ARG A 70 17.13 12.38 -0.09
C ARG A 70 17.51 10.97 -0.51
N VAL A 71 18.22 10.84 -1.63
CA VAL A 71 18.69 9.57 -2.19
C VAL A 71 19.20 8.67 -1.05
N GLY A 72 18.57 7.50 -0.87
CA GLY A 72 18.95 6.50 0.15
C GLY A 72 18.08 6.44 1.42
N VAL A 73 17.13 7.36 1.65
CA VAL A 73 16.19 7.26 2.79
C VAL A 73 14.95 6.49 2.37
N LYS A 74 14.76 5.29 2.92
CA LYS A 74 13.49 4.56 2.77
C LYS A 74 12.37 5.34 3.47
N PRO A 75 11.24 5.59 2.81
CA PRO A 75 10.15 6.30 3.44
C PRO A 75 9.58 5.49 4.61
N GLY A 76 9.40 6.13 5.76
CA GLY A 76 8.94 5.47 6.99
C GLY A 76 7.41 5.20 7.01
N LEU A 77 6.95 4.55 8.08
CA LEU A 77 5.56 4.11 8.27
C LEU A 77 4.53 5.22 8.00
N LYS A 78 4.78 6.45 8.47
CA LYS A 78 3.88 7.60 8.25
C LYS A 78 3.64 7.89 6.77
N TRP A 79 4.69 7.83 5.95
CA TRP A 79 4.55 7.99 4.51
C TRP A 79 3.80 6.80 3.91
N ALA A 80 4.11 5.59 4.36
CA ALA A 80 3.47 4.37 3.87
C ALA A 80 1.96 4.36 4.12
N LEU A 81 1.54 4.68 5.35
CA LEU A 81 0.12 4.82 5.74
C LEU A 81 -0.59 5.86 4.87
N LYS A 82 0.06 7.00 4.59
CA LYS A 82 -0.51 8.03 3.72
C LYS A 82 -0.81 7.52 2.31
N GLN A 83 0.09 6.73 1.73
CA GLN A 83 -0.13 6.16 0.39
C GLN A 83 -1.20 5.07 0.40
N VAL A 84 -1.12 4.16 1.36
CA VAL A 84 -2.07 3.04 1.50
C VAL A 84 -3.49 3.55 1.68
N ARG A 85 -3.72 4.51 2.57
CA ARG A 85 -5.06 5.09 2.80
C ARG A 85 -5.63 5.74 1.54
N ARG A 86 -4.82 6.56 0.86
CA ARG A 86 -5.25 7.29 -0.34
C ARG A 86 -5.65 6.33 -1.46
N ILE A 87 -4.81 5.33 -1.74
CA ILE A 87 -5.03 4.41 -2.87
C ILE A 87 -6.02 3.32 -2.51
N GLY A 88 -5.97 2.78 -1.29
CA GLY A 88 -6.93 1.79 -0.81
C GLY A 88 -8.36 2.32 -0.85
N GLN A 89 -8.57 3.58 -0.44
CA GLN A 89 -9.88 4.21 -0.55
C GLN A 89 -10.36 4.31 -2.02
N GLN A 90 -9.47 4.61 -2.96
CA GLN A 90 -9.80 4.64 -4.39
C GLN A 90 -10.15 3.25 -4.93
N LEU A 91 -9.38 2.22 -4.57
CA LEU A 91 -9.63 0.83 -4.99
C LEU A 91 -10.98 0.30 -4.48
N LEU A 92 -11.35 0.67 -3.26
CA LEU A 92 -12.66 0.29 -2.69
C LEU A 92 -13.82 1.01 -3.38
N ASN A 93 -13.62 2.25 -3.82
CA ASN A 93 -14.67 3.07 -4.44
C ASN A 93 -14.80 2.87 -5.95
N ASP A 94 -13.76 2.38 -6.63
CA ASP A 94 -13.74 2.16 -8.08
C ASP A 94 -13.18 0.78 -8.44
N SER A 95 -14.07 -0.20 -8.55
CA SER A 95 -13.75 -1.59 -8.90
C SER A 95 -13.39 -1.80 -10.37
N GLY A 96 -13.54 -0.76 -11.22
CA GLY A 96 -13.19 -0.78 -12.64
C GLY A 96 -11.71 -0.51 -12.92
N ASN A 97 -11.01 0.16 -11.99
CA ASN A 97 -9.60 0.51 -12.12
C ASN A 97 -8.69 -0.68 -11.83
N ARG A 98 -8.56 -1.55 -12.82
CA ARG A 98 -7.56 -2.63 -12.81
C ARG A 98 -6.19 -2.05 -13.12
N ILE A 99 -5.24 -2.28 -12.22
CA ILE A 99 -3.81 -2.07 -12.48
C ILE A 99 -3.45 -2.81 -13.77
N ALA A 100 -2.77 -2.14 -14.70
CA ALA A 100 -2.38 -2.74 -15.96
C ALA A 100 -1.64 -4.06 -15.71
N PHE A 101 -2.19 -5.15 -16.28
CA PHE A 101 -1.85 -6.54 -15.95
C PHE A 101 -0.36 -6.88 -16.06
N ALA A 102 0.36 -6.23 -16.98
CA ALA A 102 1.79 -6.45 -17.20
C ALA A 102 2.67 -5.94 -16.05
N CYS A 103 2.39 -4.76 -15.51
CA CYS A 103 3.19 -4.20 -14.41
C CYS A 103 2.86 -4.87 -13.06
N LYS A 104 1.58 -5.25 -12.88
CA LYS A 104 1.11 -6.07 -11.75
C LYS A 104 2.00 -7.30 -11.54
N LYS A 105 2.32 -8.04 -12.62
CA LYS A 105 3.04 -9.32 -12.54
C LYS A 105 4.50 -9.18 -12.12
N ALA A 106 5.23 -8.19 -12.65
CA ALA A 106 6.64 -8.00 -12.34
C ALA A 106 6.86 -7.56 -10.88
N ILE A 107 6.08 -6.57 -10.43
CA ILE A 107 6.15 -6.06 -9.06
C ILE A 107 5.69 -7.12 -8.06
N ALA A 108 4.54 -7.78 -8.30
CA ALA A 108 4.04 -8.84 -7.44
C ALA A 108 5.07 -9.97 -7.25
N THR A 109 5.76 -10.37 -8.31
CA THR A 109 6.76 -11.44 -8.22
C THR A 109 7.95 -11.04 -7.32
N GLY A 110 8.42 -9.80 -7.41
CA GLY A 110 9.56 -9.32 -6.62
C GLY A 110 9.27 -9.14 -5.12
N TYR A 111 8.00 -8.99 -4.75
CA TYR A 111 7.59 -8.67 -3.37
C TYR A 111 6.95 -9.82 -2.60
N ARG A 112 6.52 -10.90 -3.28
CA ARG A 112 5.76 -11.99 -2.64
C ARG A 112 6.46 -12.59 -1.41
N GLN A 113 7.72 -12.99 -1.54
CA GLN A 113 8.46 -13.59 -0.42
C GLN A 113 8.64 -12.60 0.75
N ARG A 114 8.90 -11.32 0.45
CA ARG A 114 9.04 -10.27 1.47
C ARG A 114 7.73 -10.04 2.21
N LEU A 115 6.60 -10.03 1.49
CA LEU A 115 5.27 -9.90 2.08
C LEU A 115 4.90 -11.09 2.96
N GLU A 116 5.19 -12.31 2.54
CA GLU A 116 4.94 -13.51 3.34
C GLU A 116 5.77 -13.51 4.64
N MET A 117 7.05 -13.12 4.57
CA MET A 117 7.89 -12.95 5.78
C MET A 117 7.40 -11.83 6.69
N ALA A 118 7.05 -10.67 6.12
CA ALA A 118 6.50 -9.55 6.90
C ALA A 118 5.18 -9.93 7.57
N ALA A 119 4.26 -10.59 6.86
CA ALA A 119 2.98 -11.04 7.39
C ALA A 119 3.14 -12.08 8.52
N ALA A 120 4.21 -12.89 8.47
CA ALA A 120 4.57 -13.82 9.54
C ALA A 120 5.29 -13.16 10.73
N GLY A 121 5.58 -11.85 10.67
CA GLY A 121 6.30 -11.11 11.72
C GLY A 121 7.81 -11.39 11.75
N LEU A 122 8.40 -11.81 10.63
CA LEU A 122 9.81 -12.19 10.50
C LEU A 122 10.69 -11.07 9.91
N MET A 123 10.20 -9.82 9.91
CA MET A 123 10.87 -8.63 9.37
C MET A 123 10.87 -7.48 10.37
#